data_AF-A0A662HIZ9-F1
#
_entry.id   AF-A0A662HIZ9-F1
#
_cell.length_a   1.000
_cell.length_b   1.000
_cell.length_c   1.000
_cell.angle_alpha   90.00
_cell.angle_beta   90.00
_cell.angle_gamma   90.00
#
_symmetry.space_group_name_H-M   'P 1'
#
loop_
_entity.id
_entity.type
_entity.pdbx_description
1 polymer ?
#
loop_
_entity_poly.entity_id
_entity_poly.type
_entity_poly.pdbx_seq_one_letter_code
_entity_poly.pdbx_strand_id
1 'polypeptide(L)'
;MRLSPRELVLLVNAVARKELTVYIPHLRAEALEVDLASWGLRVFEEQVGMLDGALRALGHEGPRLVDLLWDSLLSAGVILPRNVDELVELMEECAEPPSLRSPQPRLVALDTNVLYNATLTAASRLTRARPPLLISSCVLEELARQATRREPGSSSTLLKLCKARGAPQQLLQKLRGMPGLAWRRAIAALRERRRLASTYPLSSTPGCRRVGDYPIVRDYASFARARGCRVTLVTHDRGLGTAASALGLPVLTLEPPERRVERLKPSALPDLLYYMAVNFMAVDVRGEHGWARLWPWWRGAQGEELLRGELDVEVAPHLLPQLEGELEALRRVEAALGGGP
;
A
#
# COMPACT_ATOMS: atom_id res chain seq x y z
N MET A 1 -12.25 -18.04 0.27
CA MET A 1 -12.90 -17.15 1.26
C MET A 1 -12.40 -15.71 1.10
N ARG A 2 -12.96 -14.73 1.80
CA ARG A 2 -12.55 -13.32 1.74
C ARG A 2 -12.06 -12.83 3.08
N LEU A 3 -10.84 -12.30 3.12
CA LEU A 3 -10.23 -11.75 4.33
C LEU A 3 -9.78 -10.30 4.08
N SER A 4 -10.16 -9.41 4.98
CA SER A 4 -9.57 -8.07 5.08
C SER A 4 -8.15 -8.16 5.68
N PRO A 5 -7.33 -7.11 5.54
CA PRO A 5 -5.95 -7.16 6.05
C PRO A 5 -5.89 -7.34 7.57
N ARG A 6 -6.89 -6.91 8.34
CA ARG A 6 -6.94 -7.19 9.79
C ARG A 6 -7.19 -8.68 10.08
N GLU A 7 -8.02 -9.33 9.29
CA GLU A 7 -8.39 -10.74 9.45
C GLU A 7 -7.27 -11.69 9.00
N LEU A 8 -6.27 -11.21 8.25
CA LEU A 8 -5.11 -12.03 7.85
C LEU A 8 -4.27 -12.54 9.03
N VAL A 9 -4.42 -11.97 10.22
CA VAL A 9 -3.79 -12.52 11.43
C VAL A 9 -4.28 -13.95 11.73
N LEU A 10 -5.55 -14.25 11.47
CA LEU A 10 -6.12 -15.59 11.64
C LEU A 10 -5.44 -16.58 10.67
N LEU A 11 -5.24 -16.14 9.42
CA LEU A 11 -4.53 -16.91 8.41
C LEU A 11 -3.08 -17.19 8.80
N VAL A 12 -2.36 -16.18 9.27
CA VAL A 12 -0.97 -16.35 9.72
C VAL A 12 -0.90 -17.38 10.83
N ASN A 13 -1.75 -17.26 11.85
CA ASN A 13 -1.80 -18.19 12.99
C ASN A 13 -2.18 -19.62 12.59
N ALA A 14 -3.02 -19.79 11.58
CA ALA A 14 -3.41 -21.11 11.08
C ALA A 14 -2.32 -21.77 10.22
N VAL A 15 -1.54 -20.96 9.48
CA VAL A 15 -0.52 -21.46 8.53
C VAL A 15 0.82 -21.73 9.22
N ALA A 16 1.20 -20.93 10.21
CA ALA A 16 2.53 -20.98 10.81
C ALA A 16 2.52 -20.63 12.30
N ARG A 17 3.44 -21.24 13.06
CA ARG A 17 3.76 -20.84 14.45
C ARG A 17 5.22 -20.45 14.62
N LYS A 18 6.13 -21.06 13.85
CA LYS A 18 7.58 -20.82 13.94
C LYS A 18 8.08 -19.96 12.80
N GLU A 19 7.76 -20.32 11.57
CA GLU A 19 8.35 -19.69 10.39
C GLU A 19 7.30 -19.51 9.31
N LEU A 20 7.33 -18.34 8.68
CA LEU A 20 6.41 -17.95 7.62
C LEU A 20 7.21 -17.53 6.39
N THR A 21 7.04 -18.25 5.27
CA THR A 21 7.64 -17.88 3.99
C THR A 21 6.59 -17.24 3.08
N VAL A 22 6.94 -16.10 2.48
CA VAL A 22 6.14 -15.44 1.45
C VAL A 22 6.76 -15.73 0.09
N TYR A 23 6.00 -16.41 -0.77
CA TYR A 23 6.44 -16.90 -2.07
C TYR A 23 5.59 -16.30 -3.20
N ILE A 24 6.23 -15.97 -4.32
CA ILE A 24 5.58 -15.45 -5.53
C ILE A 24 5.31 -16.65 -6.47
N PRO A 25 4.08 -17.21 -6.48
CA PRO A 25 3.83 -18.54 -7.02
C PRO A 25 4.11 -18.69 -8.51
N HIS A 26 3.81 -17.66 -9.28
CA HIS A 26 3.93 -17.67 -10.74
C HIS A 26 5.35 -17.40 -11.23
N LEU A 27 6.19 -16.80 -10.39
CA LEU A 27 7.61 -16.61 -10.67
C LEU A 27 8.48 -17.68 -10.00
N ARG A 28 7.89 -18.52 -9.16
CA ARG A 28 8.58 -19.52 -8.36
C ARG A 28 9.80 -18.95 -7.62
N ALA A 29 9.55 -17.90 -6.85
CA ALA A 29 10.56 -17.20 -6.10
C ALA A 29 10.08 -16.92 -4.68
N GLU A 30 10.96 -17.13 -3.72
CA GLU A 30 10.77 -16.66 -2.35
C GLU A 30 11.06 -15.16 -2.34
N ALA A 31 10.22 -14.43 -1.61
CA ALA A 31 10.36 -12.99 -1.48
C ALA A 31 10.81 -12.61 -0.07
N LEU A 32 10.21 -13.25 0.93
CA LEU A 32 10.44 -12.95 2.35
C LEU A 32 10.33 -14.23 3.18
N GLU A 33 11.03 -14.26 4.30
CA GLU A 33 10.89 -15.25 5.37
C GLU A 33 10.84 -14.52 6.71
N VAL A 34 9.93 -14.95 7.58
CA VAL A 34 9.72 -14.40 8.91
C VAL A 34 9.84 -15.49 9.95
N ASP A 35 10.81 -15.37 10.84
CA ASP A 35 10.83 -16.13 12.10
C ASP A 35 9.82 -15.49 13.05
N LEU A 36 8.72 -16.18 13.34
CA LEU A 36 7.63 -15.67 14.17
C LEU A 36 7.97 -15.63 15.67
N ALA A 37 9.02 -16.34 16.11
CA ALA A 37 9.46 -16.31 17.50
C ALA A 37 10.30 -15.06 17.79
N SER A 38 11.26 -14.74 16.90
CA SER A 38 12.12 -13.56 17.04
C SER A 38 11.60 -12.32 16.30
N TRP A 39 10.60 -12.50 15.45
CA TRP A 39 10.18 -11.55 14.41
C TRP A 39 11.31 -11.15 13.47
N GLY A 40 12.32 -12.01 13.32
CA GLY A 40 13.39 -11.85 12.35
C GLY A 40 12.82 -11.85 10.94
N LEU A 41 13.23 -10.88 10.11
CA LEU A 41 12.78 -10.74 8.73
C LEU A 41 13.98 -10.92 7.80
N ARG A 42 13.88 -11.87 6.88
CA ARG A 42 14.83 -12.05 5.78
C ARG A 42 14.16 -11.68 4.46
N VAL A 43 14.83 -10.85 3.68
CA VAL A 43 14.37 -10.41 2.35
C VAL A 43 15.24 -11.06 1.29
N PHE A 44 14.63 -11.80 0.35
CA PHE A 44 15.35 -12.47 -0.73
C PHE A 44 15.54 -11.55 -1.95
N GLU A 45 16.18 -10.40 -1.73
CA GLU A 45 16.37 -9.37 -2.76
C GLU A 45 17.07 -9.91 -4.01
N GLU A 46 18.14 -10.68 -3.85
CA GLU A 46 18.91 -11.24 -4.97
C GLU A 46 18.06 -12.18 -5.84
N GLN A 47 17.22 -13.01 -5.21
CA GLN A 47 16.35 -13.95 -5.92
C GLN A 47 15.31 -13.22 -6.77
N VAL A 48 14.72 -12.16 -6.23
CA VAL A 48 13.77 -11.31 -6.95
C VAL A 48 14.49 -10.48 -8.02
N GLY A 49 15.69 -9.96 -7.73
CA GLY A 49 16.51 -9.18 -8.66
C GLY A 49 16.99 -9.98 -9.88
N MET A 50 17.25 -11.28 -9.74
CA MET A 50 17.55 -12.14 -10.89
C MET A 50 16.38 -12.21 -11.89
N LEU A 51 15.13 -12.12 -11.41
CA LEU A 51 13.95 -12.12 -12.26
C LEU A 51 13.81 -10.80 -13.03
N ASP A 52 14.32 -9.69 -12.50
CA ASP A 52 14.36 -8.41 -13.21
C ASP A 52 15.22 -8.50 -14.46
N GLY A 53 16.40 -9.10 -14.38
CA GLY A 53 17.26 -9.33 -15.55
C GLY A 53 16.53 -10.13 -16.65
N ALA A 54 15.82 -11.19 -16.27
CA ALA A 54 15.03 -11.99 -17.19
C ALA A 54 13.85 -11.21 -17.80
N LEU A 55 13.14 -10.40 -17.02
CA LEU A 55 12.05 -9.56 -17.51
C LEU A 55 12.55 -8.49 -18.50
N ARG A 56 13.68 -7.84 -18.19
CA ARG A 56 14.30 -6.85 -19.08
C ARG A 56 14.74 -7.48 -20.39
N ALA A 57 15.34 -8.68 -20.36
CA ALA A 57 15.70 -9.43 -21.57
C ALA A 57 14.49 -9.79 -22.44
N LEU A 58 13.30 -9.94 -21.84
CA LEU A 58 12.04 -10.15 -22.55
C LEU A 58 11.38 -8.84 -23.04
N GLY A 59 12.00 -7.68 -22.80
CA GLY A 59 11.48 -6.36 -23.20
C GLY A 59 10.43 -5.78 -22.25
N HIS A 60 10.44 -6.16 -20.97
CA HIS A 60 9.57 -5.52 -19.98
C HIS A 60 10.07 -4.10 -19.67
N GLU A 61 9.19 -3.09 -19.77
CA GLU A 61 9.49 -1.68 -19.47
C GLU A 61 8.90 -1.20 -18.13
N GLY A 62 8.17 -2.06 -17.40
CA GLY A 62 7.55 -1.70 -16.13
C GLY A 62 8.54 -1.59 -14.95
N PRO A 63 8.04 -1.37 -13.72
CA PRO A 63 8.90 -1.29 -12.54
C PRO A 63 9.64 -2.59 -12.29
N ARG A 64 10.81 -2.51 -11.65
CA ARG A 64 11.56 -3.70 -11.26
C ARG A 64 10.82 -4.40 -10.11
N LEU A 65 10.77 -5.72 -10.15
CA LEU A 65 10.22 -6.57 -9.10
C LEU A 65 10.91 -6.32 -7.75
N VAL A 66 12.21 -6.07 -7.76
CA VAL A 66 12.92 -5.69 -6.52
C VAL A 66 12.40 -4.38 -5.92
N ASP A 67 12.08 -3.39 -6.76
CA ASP A 67 11.52 -2.14 -6.28
C ASP A 67 10.10 -2.35 -5.73
N LEU A 68 9.31 -3.23 -6.36
CA LEU A 68 7.99 -3.63 -5.86
C LEU A 68 8.04 -4.35 -4.51
N LEU A 69 9.09 -5.14 -4.25
CA LEU A 69 9.32 -5.79 -2.96
C LEU A 69 9.57 -4.75 -1.86
N TRP A 70 10.47 -3.80 -2.13
CA TRP A 70 10.78 -2.71 -1.20
C TRP A 70 9.59 -1.76 -1.01
N ASP A 71 8.82 -1.48 -2.06
CA ASP A 71 7.57 -0.73 -1.97
C ASP A 71 6.57 -1.43 -1.04
N SER A 72 6.44 -2.77 -1.10
CA SER A 72 5.54 -3.50 -0.19
C SER A 72 5.95 -3.35 1.28
N LEU A 73 7.25 -3.35 1.57
CA LEU A 73 7.79 -3.11 2.92
C LEU A 73 7.52 -1.67 3.38
N LEU A 74 7.72 -0.70 2.49
CA LEU A 74 7.46 0.72 2.76
C LEU A 74 5.97 0.98 3.00
N SER A 75 5.09 0.50 2.12
CA SER A 75 3.63 0.64 2.25
C SER A 75 3.06 -0.01 3.51
N ALA A 76 3.68 -1.09 4.00
CA ALA A 76 3.28 -1.73 5.25
C ALA A 76 3.82 -1.02 6.52
N GLY A 77 4.70 -0.03 6.34
CA GLY A 77 5.40 0.66 7.43
C GLY A 77 6.40 -0.25 8.15
N VAL A 78 7.00 -1.21 7.43
CA VAL A 78 8.09 -2.06 7.91
C VAL A 78 9.41 -1.30 7.84
N ILE A 79 9.63 -0.59 6.73
CA ILE A 79 10.67 0.42 6.57
C ILE A 79 10.01 1.78 6.40
N LEU A 80 10.76 2.84 6.70
CA LEU A 80 10.28 4.22 6.67
C LEU A 80 11.28 5.10 5.91
N PRO A 81 10.84 6.24 5.36
CA PRO A 81 11.74 7.26 4.83
C PRO A 81 12.84 7.62 5.83
N ARG A 82 14.04 7.95 5.35
CA ARG A 82 15.18 8.28 6.25
C ARG A 82 14.88 9.50 7.13
N ASN A 83 14.19 10.48 6.59
CA ASN A 83 13.74 11.67 7.29
C ASN A 83 12.28 11.56 7.74
N VAL A 84 11.83 10.39 8.20
CA VAL A 84 10.47 10.23 8.76
C VAL A 84 10.26 11.08 10.01
N ASP A 85 11.32 11.40 10.76
CA ASP A 85 11.23 12.26 11.93
C ASP A 85 10.82 13.70 11.55
N GLU A 86 11.31 14.24 10.43
CA GLU A 86 10.86 15.54 9.89
C GLU A 86 9.37 15.52 9.52
N LEU A 87 8.86 14.38 9.03
CA LEU A 87 7.43 14.21 8.77
C LEU A 87 6.63 14.20 10.08
N VAL A 88 7.14 13.53 11.11
CA VAL A 88 6.51 13.50 12.44
C VAL A 88 6.45 14.90 13.04
N GLU A 89 7.55 15.65 13.00
CA GLU A 89 7.61 17.05 13.45
C GLU A 89 6.61 17.93 12.69
N LEU A 90 6.58 17.82 11.36
CA LEU A 90 5.59 18.55 10.53
C LEU A 90 4.15 18.20 10.93
N MET A 91 3.87 16.92 11.20
CA MET A 91 2.55 16.48 11.62
C MET A 91 2.16 17.05 13.00
N GLU A 92 3.10 17.12 13.93
CA GLU A 92 2.91 17.70 15.26
C GLU A 92 2.68 19.21 15.18
N GLU A 93 3.51 19.93 14.44
CA GLU A 93 3.34 21.35 14.18
C GLU A 93 1.97 21.65 13.55
N CYS A 94 1.58 20.90 12.53
CA CYS A 94 0.32 21.14 11.83
C CYS A 94 -0.92 20.74 12.67
N ALA A 95 -0.75 19.90 13.70
CA ALA A 95 -1.84 19.51 14.60
C ALA A 95 -2.15 20.59 15.66
N GLU A 96 -1.20 21.47 15.95
CA GLU A 96 -1.43 22.59 16.87
C GLU A 96 -2.46 23.58 16.28
N PRO A 97 -3.43 24.03 17.10
CA PRO A 97 -4.41 25.01 16.65
C PRO A 97 -3.75 26.36 16.31
N PRO A 98 -4.40 27.17 15.46
CA PRO A 98 -3.94 28.54 15.20
C PRO A 98 -3.78 29.33 16.50
N SER A 99 -2.71 30.12 16.58
CA SER A 99 -2.37 30.95 17.75
C SER A 99 -2.08 32.38 17.32
N LEU A 100 -1.96 33.30 18.29
CA LEU A 100 -1.57 34.69 17.99
C LEU A 100 -0.22 34.79 17.26
N ARG A 101 0.70 33.84 17.51
CA ARG A 101 2.01 33.78 16.85
C ARG A 101 1.94 33.11 15.46
N SER A 102 0.99 32.22 15.25
CA SER A 102 0.74 31.56 13.96
C SER A 102 -0.77 31.51 13.69
N PRO A 103 -1.35 32.62 13.20
CA PRO A 103 -2.82 32.78 13.11
C PRO A 103 -3.44 31.99 11.95
N GLN A 104 -2.64 31.54 10.99
CA GLN A 104 -3.11 30.81 9.82
C GLN A 104 -3.22 29.30 10.14
N PRO A 105 -4.32 28.64 9.74
CA PRO A 105 -4.39 27.18 9.76
C PRO A 105 -3.24 26.57 8.96
N ARG A 106 -2.64 25.49 9.48
CA ARG A 106 -1.56 24.72 8.84
C ARG A 106 -2.12 23.37 8.39
N LEU A 107 -1.86 22.98 7.14
CA LEU A 107 -2.34 21.72 6.57
C LEU A 107 -1.21 20.95 5.91
N VAL A 108 -1.30 19.63 5.99
CA VAL A 108 -0.40 18.71 5.30
C VAL A 108 -1.05 18.29 3.97
N ALA A 109 -0.45 18.70 2.86
CA ALA A 109 -0.87 18.32 1.51
C ALA A 109 -0.22 17.01 1.07
N LEU A 110 -0.98 16.13 0.42
CA LEU A 110 -0.54 14.77 0.08
C LEU A 110 -0.42 14.57 -1.45
N ASP A 111 0.76 14.14 -1.88
CA ASP A 111 0.99 13.61 -3.22
C ASP A 111 0.35 12.21 -3.43
N THR A 112 0.17 11.78 -4.68
CA THR A 112 -0.28 10.44 -5.07
C THR A 112 0.65 9.35 -4.49
N ASN A 113 1.97 9.54 -4.52
CA ASN A 113 2.94 8.57 -3.99
C ASN A 113 2.85 8.41 -2.46
N VAL A 114 2.46 9.46 -1.74
CA VAL A 114 2.21 9.38 -0.29
C VAL A 114 1.04 8.43 0.01
N LEU A 115 0.03 8.41 -0.87
CA LEU A 115 -1.11 7.47 -0.77
C LEU A 115 -0.75 6.06 -1.22
N TYR A 116 0.03 5.90 -2.31
CA TYR A 116 0.51 4.57 -2.74
C TYR A 116 1.35 3.88 -1.66
N ASN A 117 2.17 4.67 -0.95
CA ASN A 117 3.11 4.17 0.05
C ASN A 117 2.55 4.23 1.49
N ALA A 118 1.26 4.54 1.66
CA ALA A 118 0.59 4.65 2.97
C ALA A 118 1.41 5.38 4.05
N THR A 119 2.15 6.42 3.63
CA THR A 119 3.24 6.99 4.44
C THR A 119 2.71 7.64 5.71
N LEU A 120 1.57 8.32 5.62
CA LEU A 120 0.93 8.98 6.76
C LEU A 120 0.37 7.96 7.76
N THR A 121 -0.15 6.81 7.30
CA THR A 121 -0.51 5.73 8.22
C THR A 121 0.72 5.14 8.92
N ALA A 122 1.82 4.95 8.19
CA ALA A 122 3.06 4.44 8.78
C ALA A 122 3.63 5.42 9.84
N ALA A 123 3.68 6.71 9.52
CA ALA A 123 4.11 7.77 10.44
C ALA A 123 3.18 7.94 11.65
N SER A 124 1.87 7.68 11.50
CA SER A 124 0.90 7.75 12.61
C SER A 124 1.20 6.82 13.79
N ARG A 125 2.06 5.81 13.58
CA ARG A 125 2.52 4.90 14.62
C ARG A 125 3.60 5.51 15.52
N LEU A 126 4.21 6.62 15.09
CA LEU A 126 5.28 7.33 15.80
C LEU A 126 4.76 8.54 16.57
N THR A 127 3.59 9.09 16.19
CA THR A 127 3.00 10.26 16.86
C THR A 127 1.49 10.14 17.05
N ARG A 128 1.00 10.77 18.12
CA ARG A 128 -0.45 10.91 18.39
C ARG A 128 -1.06 12.12 17.66
N ALA A 129 -0.25 12.96 17.03
CA ALA A 129 -0.74 14.13 16.29
C ALA A 129 -1.67 13.73 15.15
N ARG A 130 -2.75 14.51 14.97
CA ARG A 130 -3.75 14.32 13.91
C ARG A 130 -3.95 15.63 13.15
N PRO A 131 -2.95 16.07 12.37
CA PRO A 131 -3.05 17.31 11.61
C PRO A 131 -4.18 17.24 10.56
N PRO A 132 -4.74 18.40 10.17
CA PRO A 132 -5.65 18.46 9.04
C PRO A 132 -4.89 18.15 7.73
N LEU A 133 -5.46 17.25 6.95
CA LEU A 133 -4.90 16.78 5.69
C LEU A 133 -5.64 17.39 4.50
N LEU A 134 -4.92 17.62 3.41
CA LEU A 134 -5.47 18.17 2.16
C LEU A 134 -5.03 17.32 0.96
N ILE A 135 -6.01 16.79 0.22
CA ILE A 135 -5.75 16.08 -1.05
C ILE A 135 -6.21 16.94 -2.22
N SER A 136 -5.30 17.16 -3.18
CA SER A 136 -5.64 17.83 -4.42
C SER A 136 -6.65 17.00 -5.21
N SER A 137 -7.66 17.66 -5.77
CA SER A 137 -8.59 17.02 -6.70
C SER A 137 -7.88 16.49 -7.95
N CYS A 138 -6.72 17.02 -8.33
CA CYS A 138 -5.89 16.47 -9.41
C CYS A 138 -5.32 15.08 -9.03
N VAL A 139 -4.92 14.88 -7.76
CA VAL A 139 -4.49 13.56 -7.21
C VAL A 139 -5.66 12.58 -7.22
N LEU A 140 -6.85 13.04 -6.81
CA LEU A 140 -8.05 12.19 -6.81
C LEU A 140 -8.45 11.77 -8.23
N GLU A 141 -8.37 12.67 -9.21
CA GLU A 141 -8.65 12.38 -10.61
C GLU A 141 -7.63 11.38 -11.19
N GLU A 142 -6.35 11.51 -10.83
CA GLU A 142 -5.33 10.56 -11.23
C GLU A 142 -5.65 9.15 -10.72
N LEU A 143 -5.94 9.02 -9.42
CA LEU A 143 -6.30 7.74 -8.81
C LEU A 143 -7.58 7.16 -9.42
N ALA A 144 -8.60 7.99 -9.65
CA ALA A 144 -9.84 7.56 -10.28
C ALA A 144 -9.61 7.06 -11.72
N ARG A 145 -8.78 7.76 -12.50
CA ARG A 145 -8.43 7.34 -13.86
C ARG A 145 -7.69 6.00 -13.87
N GLN A 146 -6.76 5.78 -12.94
CA GLN A 146 -6.06 4.50 -12.83
C GLN A 146 -6.99 3.38 -12.33
N ALA A 147 -7.90 3.68 -11.40
CA ALA A 147 -8.88 2.72 -10.87
C ALA A 147 -10.03 2.40 -11.85
N THR A 148 -10.19 3.16 -12.93
CA THR A 148 -11.19 2.88 -13.98
C THR A 148 -10.58 2.21 -15.20
N ARG A 149 -9.31 2.52 -15.52
CA ARG A 149 -8.56 1.88 -16.61
C ARG A 149 -8.12 0.48 -16.20
N ARG A 150 -9.00 -0.48 -16.43
CA ARG A 150 -8.73 -1.89 -16.17
C ARG A 150 -7.92 -2.51 -17.31
N GLU A 151 -6.68 -2.09 -17.44
CA GLU A 151 -5.73 -2.73 -18.36
C GLU A 151 -5.45 -4.18 -17.89
N PRO A 152 -5.23 -5.11 -18.83
CA PRO A 152 -4.82 -6.47 -18.50
C PRO A 152 -3.55 -6.46 -17.64
N GLY A 153 -3.61 -7.19 -16.53
CA GLY A 153 -2.64 -7.09 -15.45
C GLY A 153 -1.28 -7.63 -15.75
N SER A 154 -1.23 -8.69 -16.56
CA SER A 154 0.02 -9.35 -16.88
C SER A 154 0.47 -8.88 -18.25
N SER A 155 1.60 -8.18 -18.31
CA SER A 155 2.24 -7.91 -19.59
C SER A 155 2.52 -9.25 -20.29
N SER A 156 2.53 -9.23 -21.62
CA SER A 156 2.91 -10.41 -22.41
C SER A 156 4.28 -10.94 -21.99
N THR A 157 5.18 -10.06 -21.55
CA THR A 157 6.51 -10.39 -21.03
C THR A 157 6.47 -11.11 -19.67
N LEU A 158 5.64 -10.65 -18.72
CA LEU A 158 5.48 -11.32 -17.42
C LEU A 158 4.90 -12.73 -17.61
N LEU A 159 3.88 -12.89 -18.46
CA LEU A 159 3.29 -14.20 -18.75
C LEU A 159 4.29 -15.15 -19.41
N LYS A 160 5.13 -14.64 -20.33
CA LYS A 160 6.21 -15.40 -20.95
C LYS A 160 7.20 -15.90 -19.88
N LEU A 161 7.62 -15.03 -18.95
CA LEU A 161 8.51 -15.42 -17.86
C LEU A 161 7.86 -16.48 -16.96
N CYS A 162 6.61 -16.27 -16.55
CA CYS A 162 5.88 -17.24 -15.73
C CYS A 162 5.82 -18.61 -16.40
N LYS A 163 5.51 -18.65 -17.70
CA LYS A 163 5.48 -19.89 -18.49
C LYS A 163 6.87 -20.54 -18.55
N ALA A 164 7.93 -19.75 -18.80
CA ALA A 164 9.30 -20.24 -18.85
C ALA A 164 9.76 -20.83 -17.50
N ARG A 165 9.25 -20.30 -16.39
CA ARG A 165 9.51 -20.83 -15.04
C ARG A 165 8.60 -21.98 -14.63
N GLY A 166 7.71 -22.44 -15.52
CA GLY A 166 6.85 -23.59 -15.26
C GLY A 166 5.66 -23.28 -14.36
N ALA A 167 5.14 -22.05 -14.39
CA ALA A 167 3.88 -21.73 -13.69
C ALA A 167 2.73 -22.62 -14.22
N PRO A 168 1.89 -23.21 -13.33
CA PRO A 168 0.77 -24.04 -13.74
C PRO A 168 -0.19 -23.31 -14.69
N GLN A 169 -0.79 -24.03 -15.65
CA GLN A 169 -1.68 -23.43 -16.64
C GLN A 169 -2.90 -22.74 -16.01
N GLN A 170 -3.47 -23.32 -14.95
CA GLN A 170 -4.60 -22.72 -14.22
C GLN A 170 -4.20 -21.37 -13.59
N LEU A 171 -2.99 -21.27 -13.03
CA LEU A 171 -2.44 -20.02 -12.49
C LEU A 171 -2.28 -18.98 -13.60
N LEU A 172 -1.68 -19.36 -14.73
CA LEU A 172 -1.52 -18.48 -15.89
C LEU A 172 -2.86 -17.96 -16.44
N GLN A 173 -3.91 -18.80 -16.45
CA GLN A 173 -5.25 -18.38 -16.86
C GLN A 173 -5.83 -17.33 -15.90
N LYS A 174 -5.70 -17.52 -14.59
CA LYS A 174 -6.16 -16.54 -13.60
C LYS A 174 -5.42 -15.20 -13.73
N LEU A 175 -4.10 -15.23 -13.96
CA LEU A 175 -3.26 -14.05 -14.15
C LEU A 175 -3.59 -13.22 -15.39
N ARG A 176 -4.05 -13.84 -16.48
CA ARG A 176 -4.48 -13.13 -17.70
C ARG A 176 -5.67 -12.20 -17.45
N GLY A 177 -6.58 -12.58 -16.54
CA GLY A 177 -7.75 -11.78 -16.18
C GLY A 177 -7.53 -10.77 -15.04
N MET A 178 -6.34 -10.80 -14.42
CA MET A 178 -5.97 -9.91 -13.32
C MET A 178 -5.91 -8.46 -13.80
N PRO A 179 -6.27 -7.45 -13.00
CA PRO A 179 -6.03 -6.04 -13.32
C PRO A 179 -4.54 -5.65 -13.30
N GLY A 180 -4.20 -4.61 -14.07
CA GLY A 180 -2.94 -3.84 -14.09
C GLY A 180 -2.35 -3.55 -12.72
N LEU A 181 -1.02 -3.48 -12.63
CA LEU A 181 -0.34 -2.99 -11.43
C LEU A 181 -0.84 -1.59 -11.05
N ALA A 182 -0.93 -0.67 -12.02
CA ALA A 182 -1.42 0.69 -11.80
C ALA A 182 -2.82 0.71 -11.20
N TRP A 183 -3.74 -0.12 -11.74
CA TRP A 183 -5.09 -0.28 -11.20
C TRP A 183 -5.06 -0.79 -9.75
N ARG A 184 -4.30 -1.85 -9.46
CA ARG A 184 -4.24 -2.45 -8.12
C ARG A 184 -3.67 -1.49 -7.08
N ARG A 185 -2.61 -0.76 -7.44
CA ARG A 185 -2.03 0.28 -6.58
C ARG A 185 -3.00 1.44 -6.38
N ALA A 186 -3.76 1.84 -7.40
CA ALA A 186 -4.77 2.90 -7.28
C ALA A 186 -5.88 2.52 -6.30
N ILE A 187 -6.37 1.28 -6.35
CA ILE A 187 -7.32 0.76 -5.37
C ILE A 187 -6.72 0.77 -3.95
N ALA A 188 -5.47 0.32 -3.78
CA ALA A 188 -4.78 0.36 -2.49
C ALA A 188 -4.60 1.80 -1.96
N ALA A 189 -4.32 2.78 -2.83
CA ALA A 189 -4.23 4.19 -2.47
C ALA A 189 -5.60 4.79 -2.11
N LEU A 190 -6.68 4.40 -2.79
CA LEU A 190 -8.03 4.82 -2.43
C LEU A 190 -8.48 4.22 -1.08
N ARG A 191 -8.08 2.98 -0.79
CA ARG A 191 -8.22 2.37 0.55
C ARG A 191 -7.46 3.18 1.60
N GLU A 192 -6.22 3.56 1.32
CA GLU A 192 -5.43 4.40 2.24
C GLU A 192 -6.12 5.74 2.49
N ARG A 193 -6.61 6.40 1.44
CA ARG A 193 -7.39 7.64 1.59
C ARG A 193 -8.60 7.44 2.53
N ARG A 194 -9.33 6.33 2.43
CA ARG A 194 -10.45 6.02 3.33
C ARG A 194 -10.00 5.85 4.78
N ARG A 195 -8.86 5.17 4.99
CA ARG A 195 -8.23 5.00 6.31
C ARG A 195 -7.77 6.34 6.90
N LEU A 196 -7.22 7.24 6.08
CA LEU A 196 -6.86 8.59 6.51
C LEU A 196 -8.10 9.41 6.85
N ALA A 197 -9.17 9.33 6.05
CA ALA A 197 -10.42 10.03 6.31
C ALA A 197 -11.08 9.64 7.65
N SER A 198 -10.92 8.40 8.11
CA SER A 198 -11.43 7.96 9.41
C SER A 198 -10.53 8.36 10.59
N THR A 199 -9.32 8.86 10.33
CA THR A 199 -8.29 9.09 11.36
C THR A 199 -7.92 10.57 11.50
N TYR A 200 -8.03 11.34 10.42
CA TYR A 200 -7.61 12.74 10.35
C TYR A 200 -8.75 13.61 9.81
N PRO A 201 -8.78 14.91 10.16
CA PRO A 201 -9.60 15.88 9.44
C PRO A 201 -9.12 15.97 8.00
N LEU A 202 -9.81 15.30 7.08
CA LEU A 202 -9.41 15.23 5.67
C LEU A 202 -10.30 16.12 4.81
N SER A 203 -9.67 17.01 4.06
CA SER A 203 -10.34 17.88 3.08
C SER A 203 -9.77 17.66 1.67
N SER A 204 -10.49 18.15 0.67
CA SER A 204 -10.01 18.11 -0.72
C SER A 204 -10.18 19.47 -1.37
N THR A 205 -9.28 19.80 -2.30
CA THR A 205 -9.41 21.03 -3.09
C THR A 205 -10.62 20.95 -4.03
N PRO A 206 -11.21 22.09 -4.42
CA PRO A 206 -12.30 22.11 -5.39
C PRO A 206 -11.81 21.67 -6.79
N GLY A 207 -12.62 20.82 -7.43
CA GLY A 207 -12.37 20.06 -8.66
C GLY A 207 -11.30 20.54 -9.66
N CYS A 208 -10.43 19.61 -10.02
CA CYS A 208 -9.38 19.70 -11.03
C CYS A 208 -9.53 18.52 -11.99
N ARG A 209 -9.65 18.79 -13.29
CA ARG A 209 -9.68 17.75 -14.36
C ARG A 209 -8.31 17.51 -15.00
N ARG A 210 -7.25 18.07 -14.42
CA ARG A 210 -5.89 17.96 -14.94
C ARG A 210 -5.13 16.92 -14.11
N VAL A 211 -4.18 16.25 -14.75
CA VAL A 211 -3.36 15.22 -14.10
C VAL A 211 -1.88 15.59 -14.29
N GLY A 212 -1.05 15.22 -13.33
CA GLY A 212 0.38 15.44 -13.31
C GLY A 212 0.84 16.47 -12.28
N ASP A 213 2.15 16.53 -12.12
CA ASP A 213 2.84 17.22 -11.01
C ASP A 213 2.55 18.72 -10.94
N TYR A 214 2.72 19.43 -12.06
CA TYR A 214 2.50 20.87 -12.11
C TYR A 214 1.06 21.29 -11.78
N PRO A 215 0.01 20.63 -12.34
CA PRO A 215 -1.37 20.82 -11.89
C PRO A 215 -1.58 20.63 -10.38
N ILE A 216 -1.00 19.58 -9.78
CA ILE A 216 -1.14 19.27 -8.35
C ILE A 216 -0.58 20.42 -7.50
N VAL A 217 0.66 20.83 -7.78
CA VAL A 217 1.30 21.93 -7.04
C VAL A 217 0.51 23.23 -7.16
N ARG A 218 0.09 23.58 -8.39
CA ARG A 218 -0.65 24.81 -8.64
C ARG A 218 -2.01 24.82 -7.94
N ASP A 219 -2.67 23.67 -7.85
CA ASP A 219 -3.94 23.51 -7.16
C ASP A 219 -3.77 23.76 -5.65
N TYR A 220 -2.75 23.17 -5.03
CA TYR A 220 -2.41 23.44 -3.63
C TYR A 220 -2.06 24.91 -3.36
N ALA A 221 -1.20 25.51 -4.19
CA ALA A 221 -0.82 26.91 -4.05
C ALA A 221 -2.00 27.88 -4.24
N SER A 222 -2.96 27.52 -5.09
CA SER A 222 -4.18 28.31 -5.31
C SER A 222 -5.15 28.18 -4.14
N PHE A 223 -5.30 26.97 -3.60
CA PHE A 223 -6.11 26.72 -2.41
C PHE A 223 -5.56 27.48 -1.18
N ALA A 224 -4.25 27.39 -0.93
CA ALA A 224 -3.58 28.06 0.18
C ALA A 224 -3.84 29.58 0.17
N ARG A 225 -3.67 30.22 -1.00
CA ARG A 225 -3.93 31.65 -1.19
C ARG A 225 -5.41 32.01 -1.00
N ALA A 226 -6.32 31.24 -1.58
CA ALA A 226 -7.75 31.52 -1.51
C ALA A 226 -8.34 31.35 -0.10
N ARG A 227 -7.78 30.44 0.70
CA ARG A 227 -8.26 30.13 2.06
C ARG A 227 -7.45 30.81 3.17
N GLY A 228 -6.38 31.52 2.82
CA GLY A 228 -5.51 32.17 3.80
C GLY A 228 -4.84 31.19 4.77
N CYS A 229 -4.48 30.00 4.28
CA CYS A 229 -3.86 28.94 5.09
C CYS A 229 -2.44 28.61 4.62
N ARG A 230 -1.67 27.98 5.50
CA ARG A 230 -0.35 27.44 5.18
C ARG A 230 -0.51 25.97 4.80
N VAL A 231 0.01 25.61 3.63
CA VAL A 231 -0.04 24.24 3.11
C VAL A 231 1.40 23.79 2.89
N THR A 232 1.78 22.68 3.52
CA THR A 232 3.07 22.02 3.27
C THR A 232 2.82 20.73 2.50
N LEU A 233 3.35 20.64 1.28
CA LEU A 233 3.26 19.43 0.45
C LEU A 233 4.23 18.38 0.98
N VAL A 234 3.78 17.14 1.12
CA VAL A 234 4.62 15.97 1.38
C VAL A 234 4.69 15.13 0.10
N THR A 235 5.89 14.78 -0.34
CA THR A 235 6.09 13.98 -1.55
C THR A 235 7.33 13.10 -1.47
N HIS A 236 7.32 11.98 -2.19
CA HIS A 236 8.51 11.15 -2.45
C HIS A 236 9.23 11.58 -3.74
N ASP A 237 8.66 12.52 -4.52
CA ASP A 237 9.17 12.95 -5.81
C ASP A 237 9.94 14.28 -5.69
N ARG A 238 11.25 14.23 -5.95
CA ARG A 238 12.13 15.41 -5.96
C ARG A 238 11.77 16.41 -7.06
N GLY A 239 11.27 15.94 -8.20
CA GLY A 239 10.78 16.78 -9.30
C GLY A 239 9.55 17.57 -8.88
N LEU A 240 8.57 16.90 -8.25
CA LEU A 240 7.40 17.57 -7.67
C LEU A 240 7.81 18.58 -6.60
N GLY A 241 8.77 18.23 -5.73
CA GLY A 241 9.29 19.14 -4.71
C GLY A 241 10.00 20.37 -5.28
N THR A 242 10.72 20.22 -6.38
CA THR A 242 11.33 21.33 -7.11
C THR A 242 10.25 22.27 -7.69
N ALA A 243 9.21 21.70 -8.31
CA ALA A 243 8.08 22.47 -8.83
C ALA A 243 7.30 23.21 -7.73
N ALA A 244 7.11 22.58 -6.56
CA ALA A 244 6.50 23.18 -5.38
C ALA A 244 7.28 24.38 -4.87
N SER A 245 8.60 24.20 -4.70
CA SER A 245 9.50 25.26 -4.26
C SER A 245 9.48 26.46 -5.22
N ALA A 246 9.49 26.20 -6.53
CA ALA A 246 9.43 27.25 -7.56
C ALA A 246 8.13 28.08 -7.53
N LEU A 247 7.03 27.50 -7.03
CA LEU A 247 5.74 28.17 -6.86
C LEU A 247 5.51 28.72 -5.44
N GLY A 248 6.55 28.72 -4.60
CA GLY A 248 6.50 29.21 -3.22
C GLY A 248 5.63 28.36 -2.29
N LEU A 249 5.38 27.11 -2.64
CA LEU A 249 4.66 26.15 -1.80
C LEU A 249 5.68 25.43 -0.91
N PRO A 250 5.59 25.53 0.43
CA PRO A 250 6.40 24.73 1.34
C PRO A 250 6.30 23.24 1.01
N VAL A 251 7.43 22.54 1.04
CA VAL A 251 7.49 21.12 0.70
C VAL A 251 8.43 20.37 1.64
N LEU A 252 8.01 19.19 2.05
CA LEU A 252 8.83 18.15 2.65
C LEU A 252 9.00 17.03 1.62
N THR A 253 10.22 16.88 1.11
CA THR A 253 10.57 15.75 0.23
C THR A 253 11.11 14.61 1.07
N LEU A 254 10.42 13.48 1.02
CA LEU A 254 10.78 12.28 1.75
C LEU A 254 11.92 11.55 1.04
N GLU A 255 12.93 11.18 1.81
CA GLU A 255 14.06 10.42 1.33
C GLU A 255 13.72 8.93 1.22
N PRO A 256 14.23 8.23 0.18
CA PRO A 256 14.05 6.79 0.08
C PRO A 256 14.51 6.06 1.35
N PRO A 257 13.81 5.00 1.78
CA PRO A 257 14.19 4.22 2.95
C PRO A 257 15.56 3.54 2.75
N GLU A 258 16.23 3.22 3.84
CA GLU A 258 17.33 2.26 3.78
C GLU A 258 16.79 0.86 3.41
N ARG A 259 17.43 0.22 2.43
CA ARG A 259 17.12 -1.15 2.00
C ARG A 259 17.74 -2.18 2.95
N ARG A 260 17.42 -2.04 4.24
CA ARG A 260 17.88 -2.94 5.29
C ARG A 260 16.80 -3.05 6.35
N VAL A 261 16.40 -4.27 6.63
CA VAL A 261 15.49 -4.59 7.73
C VAL A 261 15.80 -5.98 8.24
N GLU A 262 15.90 -6.11 9.56
CA GLU A 262 16.22 -7.38 10.22
C GLU A 262 15.06 -7.86 11.10
N ARG A 263 14.14 -6.96 11.47
CA ARG A 263 12.99 -7.28 12.33
C ARG A 263 11.70 -6.70 11.81
N LEU A 264 10.64 -7.50 11.83
CA LEU A 264 9.28 -7.12 11.46
C LEU A 264 8.48 -6.78 12.72
N LYS A 265 7.77 -5.65 12.73
CA LYS A 265 6.76 -5.41 13.78
C LYS A 265 5.56 -6.34 13.52
N PRO A 266 5.07 -7.10 14.52
CA PRO A 266 3.96 -8.05 14.32
C PRO A 266 2.73 -7.41 13.66
N SER A 267 2.41 -6.18 14.08
CA SER A 267 1.28 -5.40 13.57
C SER A 267 1.41 -5.00 12.09
N ALA A 268 2.60 -5.08 11.50
CA ALA A 268 2.84 -4.72 10.11
C ALA A 268 2.68 -5.91 9.16
N LEU A 269 2.79 -7.15 9.65
CA LEU A 269 2.70 -8.36 8.82
C LEU A 269 1.42 -8.42 7.98
N PRO A 270 0.21 -8.11 8.51
CA PRO A 270 -0.99 -8.24 7.70
C PRO A 270 -1.07 -7.22 6.54
N ASP A 271 -0.68 -5.96 6.78
CA ASP A 271 -0.59 -4.96 5.70
C ASP A 271 0.56 -5.32 4.73
N LEU A 272 1.67 -5.90 5.20
CA LEU A 272 2.75 -6.40 4.33
C LEU A 272 2.24 -7.48 3.37
N LEU A 273 1.52 -8.48 3.86
CA LEU A 273 0.91 -9.52 3.02
C LEU A 273 -0.07 -8.94 1.99
N TYR A 274 -0.87 -7.94 2.39
CA TYR A 274 -1.76 -7.22 1.49
C TYR A 274 -1.00 -6.50 0.37
N TYR A 275 0.01 -5.68 0.70
CA TYR A 275 0.77 -4.94 -0.31
C TYR A 275 1.63 -5.85 -1.19
N MET A 276 2.11 -6.97 -0.65
CA MET A 276 2.76 -8.02 -1.45
C MET A 276 1.80 -8.61 -2.47
N ALA A 277 0.57 -8.96 -2.08
CA ALA A 277 -0.44 -9.45 -3.02
C ALA A 277 -0.79 -8.40 -4.09
N VAL A 278 -0.95 -7.13 -3.70
CA VAL A 278 -1.20 -5.99 -4.61
C VAL A 278 -0.08 -5.82 -5.62
N ASN A 279 1.18 -5.83 -5.19
CA ASN A 279 2.31 -5.61 -6.09
C ASN A 279 2.57 -6.82 -6.99
N PHE A 280 2.50 -8.03 -6.45
CA PHE A 280 2.86 -9.27 -7.15
C PHE A 280 1.69 -10.05 -7.74
N MET A 281 0.46 -9.50 -7.80
CA MET A 281 -0.74 -10.17 -8.32
C MET A 281 -1.26 -11.35 -7.47
N ALA A 282 -0.37 -12.13 -6.87
CA ALA A 282 -0.66 -13.23 -5.97
C ALA A 282 0.59 -13.54 -5.15
N VAL A 283 0.40 -13.93 -3.89
CA VAL A 283 1.46 -14.48 -3.05
C VAL A 283 0.95 -15.71 -2.30
N ASP A 284 1.81 -16.70 -2.15
CA ASP A 284 1.61 -17.84 -1.25
C ASP A 284 2.26 -17.49 0.09
N VAL A 285 1.50 -17.63 1.16
CA VAL A 285 1.96 -17.65 2.54
C VAL A 285 2.09 -19.10 2.96
N ARG A 286 3.28 -19.53 3.36
CA ARG A 286 3.58 -20.93 3.68
C ARG A 286 4.18 -21.03 5.08
N GLY A 287 3.88 -22.12 5.76
CA GLY A 287 4.41 -22.45 7.07
C GLY A 287 4.30 -23.93 7.36
N GLU A 288 4.64 -24.35 8.57
CA GLU A 288 4.69 -25.75 8.95
C GLU A 288 3.30 -26.43 8.98
N HIS A 289 2.21 -25.65 9.06
CA HIS A 289 0.86 -26.18 9.14
C HIS A 289 0.11 -26.15 7.80
N GLY A 290 0.66 -25.48 6.78
CA GLY A 290 0.08 -25.50 5.44
C GLY A 290 0.44 -24.29 4.60
N TRP A 291 -0.49 -23.89 3.74
CA TRP A 291 -0.33 -22.75 2.85
C TRP A 291 -1.64 -22.03 2.64
N ALA A 292 -1.52 -20.75 2.29
CA ALA A 292 -2.61 -19.94 1.79
C ALA A 292 -2.13 -19.07 0.63
N ARG A 293 -2.92 -18.95 -0.44
CA ARG A 293 -2.68 -18.05 -1.55
C ARG A 293 -3.60 -16.85 -1.46
N LEU A 294 -2.99 -15.68 -1.48
CA LEU A 294 -3.65 -14.39 -1.41
C LEU A 294 -3.74 -13.78 -2.82
N TRP A 295 -4.93 -13.31 -3.19
CA TRP A 295 -5.16 -12.56 -4.41
C TRP A 295 -5.78 -11.20 -4.10
N PRO A 296 -5.26 -10.10 -4.67
CA PRO A 296 -5.80 -8.75 -4.47
C PRO A 296 -7.08 -8.49 -5.26
N TRP A 297 -7.54 -9.46 -6.06
CA TRP A 297 -8.68 -9.30 -6.95
C TRP A 297 -9.33 -10.65 -7.30
N TRP A 298 -10.65 -10.64 -7.53
CA TRP A 298 -11.44 -11.78 -8.01
C TRP A 298 -12.56 -11.33 -8.96
N ARG A 299 -13.06 -12.26 -9.78
CA ARG A 299 -14.17 -11.98 -10.69
C ARG A 299 -15.42 -11.61 -9.89
N GLY A 300 -16.00 -10.46 -10.22
CA GLY A 300 -17.18 -9.92 -9.55
C GLY A 300 -16.90 -9.00 -8.36
N ALA A 301 -15.63 -8.77 -8.00
CA ALA A 301 -15.27 -7.85 -6.92
C ALA A 301 -15.89 -6.46 -7.13
N GLN A 302 -16.61 -5.97 -6.12
CA GLN A 302 -17.26 -4.66 -6.14
C GLN A 302 -16.36 -3.57 -5.56
N GLY A 303 -16.66 -2.31 -5.90
CA GLY A 303 -15.86 -1.16 -5.47
C GLY A 303 -15.65 -1.09 -3.96
N GLU A 304 -16.71 -1.31 -3.15
CA GLU A 304 -16.60 -1.23 -1.69
C GLU A 304 -15.74 -2.35 -1.10
N GLU A 305 -15.86 -3.60 -1.56
CA GLU A 305 -15.03 -4.73 -1.10
C GLU A 305 -13.54 -4.47 -1.39
N LEU A 306 -13.27 -3.94 -2.58
CA LEU A 306 -11.92 -3.56 -3.01
C LEU A 306 -11.36 -2.40 -2.16
N LEU A 307 -12.19 -1.41 -1.83
CA LEU A 307 -11.80 -0.29 -0.96
C LEU A 307 -11.64 -0.69 0.50
N ARG A 308 -12.28 -1.77 0.96
CA ARG A 308 -11.98 -2.41 2.26
C ARG A 308 -10.64 -3.15 2.23
N GLY A 309 -10.12 -3.45 1.05
CA GLY A 309 -8.86 -4.17 0.85
C GLY A 309 -8.98 -5.66 1.07
N GLU A 310 -10.17 -6.23 0.88
CA GLU A 310 -10.36 -7.68 0.98
C GLU A 310 -9.54 -8.42 -0.07
N LEU A 311 -9.06 -9.61 0.31
CA LEU A 311 -8.30 -10.51 -0.56
C LEU A 311 -9.13 -11.78 -0.83
N ASP A 312 -9.02 -12.33 -2.04
CA ASP A 312 -9.36 -13.74 -2.26
C ASP A 312 -8.33 -14.60 -1.57
N VAL A 313 -8.79 -15.55 -0.77
CA VAL A 313 -7.91 -16.46 -0.07
C VAL A 313 -8.30 -17.89 -0.43
N GLU A 314 -7.35 -18.56 -1.07
CA GLU A 314 -7.33 -20.01 -1.25
C GLU A 314 -6.43 -20.60 -0.15
N VAL A 315 -6.87 -21.64 0.54
CA VAL A 315 -6.11 -22.26 1.64
C VAL A 315 -5.99 -23.76 1.45
N ALA A 316 -5.04 -24.38 2.15
CA ALA A 316 -5.01 -25.82 2.27
C ALA A 316 -6.34 -26.35 2.86
N PRO A 317 -6.96 -27.42 2.29
CA PRO A 317 -8.32 -27.82 2.65
C PRO A 317 -8.54 -28.10 4.15
N HIS A 318 -7.53 -28.62 4.84
CA HIS A 318 -7.61 -28.92 6.27
C HIS A 318 -7.62 -27.68 7.18
N LEU A 319 -7.16 -26.53 6.70
CA LEU A 319 -7.20 -25.26 7.45
C LEU A 319 -8.54 -24.54 7.32
N LEU A 320 -9.36 -24.89 6.32
CA LEU A 320 -10.59 -24.17 6.00
C LEU A 320 -11.60 -24.15 7.17
N PRO A 321 -11.94 -25.28 7.82
CA PRO A 321 -12.95 -25.28 8.89
C PRO A 321 -12.53 -24.43 10.10
N GLN A 322 -11.24 -24.46 10.46
CA GLN A 322 -10.71 -23.64 11.55
C GLN A 322 -10.83 -22.15 11.22
N LEU A 323 -10.37 -21.75 10.02
CA LEU A 323 -10.40 -20.36 9.60
C LEU A 323 -11.81 -19.81 9.48
N GLU A 324 -12.76 -20.59 8.96
CA GLU A 324 -14.16 -20.18 8.88
C GLU A 324 -14.76 -19.97 10.27
N GLY A 325 -14.50 -20.88 11.22
CA GLY A 325 -14.97 -20.75 12.60
C GLY A 325 -14.39 -19.54 13.33
N GLU A 326 -13.08 -19.30 13.23
CA GLU A 326 -12.41 -18.14 13.84
C GLU A 326 -12.88 -16.82 13.21
N LEU A 327 -13.02 -16.79 11.88
CA LEU A 327 -13.49 -15.60 11.16
C LEU A 327 -14.93 -15.25 11.55
N GLU A 328 -15.80 -16.25 11.65
CA GLU A 328 -17.18 -16.03 12.06
C GLU A 328 -17.25 -15.50 13.50
N ALA A 329 -16.47 -16.08 14.41
CA ALA A 329 -16.38 -15.60 15.78
C ALA A 329 -15.89 -14.15 15.87
N LEU A 330 -14.82 -13.81 15.14
CA LEU A 330 -14.29 -12.44 15.10
C LEU A 330 -15.33 -11.45 14.60
N ARG A 331 -16.00 -11.74 13.49
CA ARG A 331 -17.02 -10.87 12.91
C ARG A 331 -18.24 -10.70 13.81
N ARG A 332 -18.65 -11.74 14.54
CA ARG A 332 -19.72 -11.63 15.55
C ARG A 332 -19.33 -10.69 16.69
N VAL A 333 -18.08 -10.78 17.17
CA VAL A 333 -17.56 -9.87 18.21
C VAL A 333 -17.51 -8.43 17.68
N GLU A 334 -17.00 -8.22 16.47
CA GLU A 334 -16.97 -6.88 15.85
C GLU A 334 -18.37 -6.31 15.65
N ALA A 335 -19.34 -7.13 15.22
CA ALA A 335 -20.73 -6.71 15.08
C ALA A 335 -21.37 -6.35 16.44
N ALA A 336 -21.06 -7.10 17.50
CA ALA A 336 -21.54 -6.81 18.86
C ALA A 336 -20.93 -5.52 19.42
N LEU A 337 -19.65 -5.25 19.14
CA LEU A 337 -18.94 -4.04 19.58
C LEU A 337 -19.29 -2.82 18.72
N GLY A 338 -19.60 -3.01 17.43
CA GLY A 338 -19.99 -1.96 16.49
C GLY A 338 -21.50 -1.70 16.42
N GLY A 339 -22.31 -2.50 17.13
CA GLY A 339 -23.78 -2.52 17.09
C GLY A 339 -24.46 -2.02 18.37
N GLY A 340 -23.89 -1.03 19.05
CA GLY A 340 -24.58 -0.28 20.10
C GLY A 340 -25.24 0.98 19.52
N PRO A 341 -26.59 1.08 19.47
CA PRO A 341 -27.24 2.37 19.68
C PRO A 341 -26.97 2.91 21.09
#